data_AF-A0A1I3ME81-F1
#
_entry.id   AF-A0A1I3ME81-F1
#
_cell.length_a   1.000
_cell.length_b   1.000
_cell.length_c   1.000
_cell.angle_alpha   90.00
_cell.angle_beta   90.00
_cell.angle_gamma   90.00
#
_symmetry.space_group_name_H-M   'P 1'
#
loop_
_entity.id
_entity.type
_entity.pdbx_description
1 polymer ?
#
loop_
_entity_poly.entity_id
_entity_poly.type
_entity_poly.pdbx_seq_one_letter_code
_entity_poly.pdbx_strand_id
1 'polypeptide(L)' 'TRYFISSLDTDDLERLERVVRAHWAIENNLHWVLDIAFDEDSNRTRKGHSAANLAVIRHIALNLIKAEKTSRVGIKTKR' A
#
# COMPACT_ATOMS: atom_id res chain seq x y z
N THR A 1 -0.03 -18.54 -17.32
CA THR A 1 -1.35 -18.81 -16.72
C THR A 1 -1.29 -18.46 -15.24
N ARG A 2 -2.34 -17.84 -14.66
CA ARG A 2 -2.45 -17.53 -13.22
C ARG A 2 -3.68 -18.25 -12.67
N TYR A 3 -3.60 -18.78 -11.44
CA TYR A 3 -4.70 -19.48 -10.76
C TYR A 3 -5.06 -18.72 -9.48
N PHE A 4 -6.35 -18.69 -9.14
CA PHE A 4 -6.86 -17.99 -7.97
C PHE A 4 -7.75 -18.93 -7.15
N ILE A 5 -7.65 -18.84 -5.82
CA ILE A 5 -8.54 -19.52 -4.88
C ILE A 5 -9.39 -18.44 -4.23
N SER A 6 -10.70 -18.62 -4.26
CA SER A 6 -11.65 -17.65 -3.74
C SER A 6 -12.86 -18.37 -3.16
N SER A 7 -13.46 -17.78 -2.12
CA SER A 7 -14.77 -18.19 -1.59
C SER A 7 -15.93 -17.45 -2.27
N LEU A 8 -15.66 -16.62 -3.28
CA LEU A 8 -16.70 -15.96 -4.07
C LEU A 8 -17.43 -17.00 -4.92
N ASP A 9 -18.74 -16.82 -5.06
CA ASP A 9 -19.56 -17.67 -5.93
C ASP A 9 -19.03 -17.63 -7.38
N THR A 10 -19.05 -18.80 -8.03
CA THR A 10 -18.52 -18.98 -9.37
C THR A 10 -19.37 -18.33 -10.46
N ASP A 11 -20.56 -17.84 -10.12
CA ASP A 11 -21.54 -17.33 -11.07
C ASP A 11 -21.27 -15.86 -11.45
N ASP A 12 -20.39 -15.17 -10.70
CA ASP A 12 -20.02 -13.77 -10.93
C ASP A 12 -18.52 -13.63 -11.22
N LEU A 13 -18.11 -14.12 -12.41
CA LEU A 13 -16.73 -14.01 -12.88
C LEU A 13 -16.28 -12.54 -13.03
N GLU A 14 -17.19 -11.63 -13.38
CA GLU A 14 -16.86 -10.22 -13.57
C GLU A 14 -16.41 -9.58 -12.25
N ARG A 15 -17.10 -9.91 -11.14
CA ARG A 15 -16.67 -9.49 -9.81
C ARG A 15 -15.32 -10.09 -9.42
N LEU A 16 -15.09 -11.38 -9.70
CA LEU A 16 -13.80 -12.01 -9.40
C LEU A 16 -12.65 -11.30 -10.14
N GLU A 17 -12.82 -11.03 -11.44
CA GLU A 17 -11.84 -10.31 -12.24
C GLU A 17 -11.56 -8.91 -11.67
N ARG A 18 -12.63 -8.17 -11.34
CA ARG A 18 -12.53 -6.82 -10.78
C ARG A 18 -11.75 -6.81 -9.46
N VAL A 19 -12.03 -7.76 -8.57
CA VAL A 19 -11.33 -7.90 -7.28
C VAL A 19 -9.85 -8.24 -7.50
N VAL A 20 -9.53 -9.19 -8.38
CA VAL A 20 -8.16 -9.56 -8.70
C VAL A 20 -7.37 -8.36 -9.25
N ARG A 21 -7.98 -7.57 -10.15
CA ARG A 21 -7.36 -6.34 -10.66
C ARG A 21 -7.22 -5.26 -9.60
N ALA A 22 -8.24 -5.08 -8.75
CA ALA A 22 -8.21 -4.11 -7.67
C ALA A 22 -7.15 -4.44 -6.62
N HIS A 23 -6.86 -5.74 -6.39
CA HIS A 23 -5.82 -6.15 -5.45
C HIS A 23 -4.44 -5.59 -5.82
N TRP A 24 -4.10 -5.52 -7.11
CA TRP A 24 -2.86 -4.90 -7.58
C TRP A 24 -2.73 -3.40 -7.23
N ALA A 25 -3.84 -2.73 -6.94
CA ALA A 25 -3.81 -1.34 -6.50
C ALA A 25 -3.15 -1.19 -5.13
N ILE A 26 -3.09 -2.24 -4.30
CA ILE A 26 -2.36 -2.21 -3.03
C ILE A 26 -0.87 -2.02 -3.30
N GLU A 27 -0.29 -2.83 -4.17
CA GLU A 27 1.13 -2.73 -4.53
C GLU A 27 1.45 -1.34 -5.11
N ASN A 28 0.64 -0.91 -6.08
CA ASN A 28 0.90 0.34 -6.80
C ASN A 28 0.68 1.60 -5.96
N ASN A 29 -0.36 1.63 -5.10
CA ASN A 29 -0.77 2.86 -4.40
C ASN A 29 -0.35 2.92 -2.93
N LEU A 30 0.06 1.80 -2.34
CA LEU A 30 0.56 1.69 -0.97
C LEU A 30 2.04 1.33 -0.97
N HIS A 31 2.41 0.10 -1.37
CA HIS A 31 3.78 -0.39 -1.24
C HIS A 31 4.78 0.47 -2.01
N TRP A 32 4.55 0.73 -3.29
CA TRP A 32 5.43 1.60 -4.07
C TRP A 32 5.65 2.99 -3.44
N VAL A 33 4.61 3.56 -2.84
CA VAL A 33 4.72 4.87 -2.16
C VAL A 33 5.56 4.75 -0.89
N LEU A 34 5.41 3.66 -0.13
CA LEU A 34 6.23 3.42 1.05
C LEU A 34 7.70 3.18 0.67
N ASP A 35 7.96 2.37 -0.36
CA ASP A 35 9.31 2.05 -0.81
C ASP A 35 10.03 3.31 -1.30
N ILE A 36 9.39 4.11 -2.17
CA ILE A 36 10.04 5.25 -2.83
C ILE A 36 9.91 6.56 -2.04
N ALA A 37 8.70 6.90 -1.58
CA ALA A 37 8.47 8.17 -0.89
C ALA A 37 8.84 8.10 0.58
N PHE A 38 8.72 6.93 1.22
CA PHE A 38 9.15 6.72 2.60
C PHE A 38 10.55 6.12 2.75
N ASP A 39 11.21 5.76 1.64
CA ASP A 39 12.54 5.14 1.62
C ASP A 39 12.58 3.89 2.53
N GLU A 40 11.52 3.09 2.46
CA GLU A 40 11.33 1.93 3.34
C GLU A 40 12.40 0.86 3.08
N ASP A 41 12.73 0.59 1.82
CA ASP A 41 13.74 -0.38 1.40
C ASP A 41 15.15 -0.10 1.97
N SER A 42 15.48 1.18 2.14
CA SER A 42 16.78 1.60 2.68
C SER A 42 16.86 1.49 4.21
N ASN A 43 15.76 1.21 4.91
CA ASN A 43 15.73 1.16 6.37
C ASN A 43 16.53 -0.02 6.94
N ARG A 44 17.49 0.28 7.81
CA ARG A 44 18.37 -0.73 8.44
C ARG A 44 18.00 -1.10 9.87
N THR A 45 16.86 -0.64 10.38
CA THR A 45 16.43 -0.91 11.76
C THR A 45 16.01 -2.37 11.92
N ARG A 46 16.74 -3.14 12.75
CA ARG A 46 16.51 -4.60 12.94
C ARG A 46 16.29 -5.01 14.40
N LYS A 47 16.04 -4.07 15.31
CA LYS A 47 15.95 -4.35 16.76
C LYS A 47 14.51 -4.58 17.20
N GLY A 48 14.24 -5.73 17.83
CA GLY A 48 12.95 -6.03 18.45
C GLY A 48 11.78 -5.88 17.47
N HIS A 49 10.77 -5.09 17.84
CA HIS A 49 9.57 -4.87 17.04
C HIS A 49 9.68 -3.71 16.04
N SER A 50 10.90 -3.31 15.65
CA SER A 50 11.10 -2.13 14.80
C SER A 50 10.36 -2.20 13.47
N ALA A 51 10.30 -3.36 12.83
CA ALA A 51 9.61 -3.52 11.54
C ALA A 51 8.10 -3.23 11.67
N ALA A 52 7.42 -3.88 12.62
CA ALA A 52 5.99 -3.69 12.84
C ALA A 52 5.65 -2.26 13.28
N ASN A 53 6.45 -1.70 14.19
CA ASN A 53 6.23 -0.35 14.69
C ASN A 53 6.39 0.70 13.57
N LEU A 54 7.44 0.57 12.75
CA LEU A 54 7.67 1.50 11.64
C LEU A 54 6.62 1.34 10.54
N ALA A 55 6.16 0.12 10.26
CA ALA A 55 5.05 -0.10 9.35
C ALA A 55 3.81 0.69 9.80
N VAL A 56 3.39 0.56 11.07
CA VAL A 56 2.23 1.29 11.61
C VAL A 56 2.43 2.81 11.51
N ILE A 57 3.58 3.33 11.94
CA ILE A 57 3.88 4.76 11.92
C ILE A 57 3.83 5.31 10.48
N ARG A 58 4.43 4.61 9.52
CA ARG A 58 4.45 5.03 8.11
C ARG A 58 3.05 5.04 7.51
N HIS A 59 2.20 4.06 7.81
CA HIS A 59 0.82 4.02 7.35
C HIS A 59 0.01 5.20 7.91
N ILE A 60 0.18 5.52 9.20
CA ILE A 60 -0.46 6.69 9.82
C ILE A 60 -0.02 7.97 9.10
N ALA A 61 1.30 8.16 8.92
CA ALA A 61 1.85 9.33 8.25
C ALA A 61 1.34 9.46 6.80
N LEU A 62 1.34 8.36 6.05
CA LEU A 62 0.83 8.33 4.67
C LEU A 62 -0.65 8.73 4.61
N ASN A 63 -1.48 8.24 5.53
CA ASN A 63 -2.90 8.59 5.58
C ASN A 63 -3.10 10.08 5.88
N LEU A 64 -2.34 10.65 6.81
CA LEU A 64 -2.38 12.09 7.10
C LEU A 64 -1.96 12.93 5.89
N ILE A 65 -0.87 12.55 5.21
CA ILE A 65 -0.40 13.24 4.00
C ILE A 65 -1.44 13.16 2.87
N LYS A 66 -2.11 12.00 2.70
CA LYS A 66 -3.19 11.83 1.71
C LYS A 66 -4.44 12.66 2.07
N ALA A 67 -4.71 12.87 3.35
CA ALA A 67 -5.82 13.70 3.83
C ALA A 67 -5.56 15.20 3.64
N GLU A 68 -4.30 15.63 3.64
CA GLU A 68 -3.89 17.01 3.35
C GLU A 68 -4.28 17.42 1.91
N LYS A 69 -5.08 18.48 1.75
CA LYS A 69 -5.55 19.00 0.44
C LYS A 69 -5.09 20.43 0.08
N THR A 70 -4.48 21.18 0.99
CA THR A 70 -4.04 22.56 0.75
C THR A 70 -2.88 22.65 -0.24
N SER A 71 -1.99 21.65 -0.27
CA SER A 71 -0.87 21.62 -1.21
C SER A 71 -1.05 20.58 -2.31
N ARG A 72 -0.76 20.95 -3.57
CA ARG A 72 -0.84 20.06 -4.74
C ARG A 72 0.55 19.60 -5.20
N VAL A 73 1.36 19.10 -4.28
CA VAL A 73 2.67 18.49 -4.56
C VAL A 73 2.65 16.99 -4.28
N GLY A 74 3.67 16.27 -4.78
CA GLY A 74 3.79 14.82 -4.60
C GLY A 74 4.03 14.41 -3.14
N ILE A 75 3.71 13.15 -2.81
CA ILE A 75 3.80 12.61 -1.43
C ILE A 75 5.20 12.75 -0.85
N LYS A 76 6.25 12.47 -1.63
CA LYS A 76 7.65 12.61 -1.20
C LYS A 76 8.00 14.05 -0.80
N THR A 77 7.36 15.05 -1.40
CA THR A 77 7.56 16.47 -1.07
C THR A 77 6.72 16.90 0.14
N LYS A 78 5.59 16.22 0.40
CA LYS A 78 4.72 16.50 1.56
C LYS A 78 5.21 15.86 2.87
N ARG A 79 5.98 14.77 2.78
CA ARG A 79 6.60 14.08 3.93
C ARG A 79 7.80 14.85 4.45
#